data_AF-A0A9W8TXZ3-F1
#
_entry.id   AF-A0A9W8TXZ3-F1
#
_cell.length_a   1.000
_cell.length_b   1.000
_cell.length_c   1.000
_cell.angle_alpha   90.00
_cell.angle_beta   90.00
_cell.angle_gamma   90.00
#
_symmetry.space_group_name_H-M   'P 1'
#
loop_
_entity.id
_entity.type
_entity.pdbx_description
1 polymer ?
#
loop_
_entity_poly.entity_id
_entity_poly.type
_entity_poly.pdbx_seq_one_letter_code
_entity_poly.pdbx_strand_id
1 'polypeptide(L)'
;MNSCEQFDLKHHAKLEADYQTCFARWLKLQTTIDRWELSQNHLHLDESRKARLQHLKTKVEEAQKQLDAAHARRTVYGNSSLAPLLISVEQQEGKTHELQQLASELDQKLAEAAALKKEVENKSSVPSVPPIASRDVDFETLPGSSKRRRTTNGYEDTAAASAAQAKEEIIGLHATLQEVSERVSTIENNIAAQEIEVQEVMQAYRGQGEAGESSIVNPLEARVNHIQDQMDDIATNLSELSEWIAEIYQNNDSITERHEDIIAKKEEEEAEIRKLLLRIEEHEQNRAKDKSEIEALSAALMAYCEKPVSPPSSPFNPETMVSDMEEQIRELVRNAIKPHIEETRTGLSQDLQKHDSEIYGSLWSKLSMTNKIIAAVSQATSRPPM
;
A
#
# COMPACT_ATOMS: atom_id res chain seq x y z
N MET A 1 -17.49 -2.53 20.18
CA MET A 1 -16.25 -1.76 20.42
C MET A 1 -16.45 -0.92 21.65
N ASN A 2 -15.66 -1.19 22.67
CA ASN A 2 -15.79 -0.57 23.98
C ASN A 2 -15.16 0.83 23.94
N SER A 3 -15.74 1.80 24.65
CA SER A 3 -15.21 3.18 24.73
C SER A 3 -13.74 3.27 25.17
N CYS A 4 -13.22 2.22 25.83
CA CYS A 4 -11.81 2.07 26.19
C CYS A 4 -10.89 1.92 24.95
N GLU A 5 -11.28 1.09 23.98
CA GLU A 5 -10.48 0.81 22.77
C GLU A 5 -10.31 2.07 21.90
N GLN A 6 -11.34 2.92 21.87
CA GLN A 6 -11.32 4.16 21.11
C GLN A 6 -10.40 5.22 21.73
N PHE A 7 -10.20 5.19 23.05
CA PHE A 7 -9.28 6.10 23.74
C PHE A 7 -7.82 5.73 23.45
N ASP A 8 -7.50 4.44 23.49
CA ASP A 8 -6.14 3.93 23.24
C ASP A 8 -5.68 4.20 21.80
N LEU A 9 -6.57 4.03 20.82
CA LEU A 9 -6.29 4.34 19.41
C LEU A 9 -6.01 5.83 19.19
N LYS A 10 -6.78 6.73 19.80
CA LYS A 10 -6.57 8.18 19.68
C LYS A 10 -5.27 8.62 20.37
N HIS A 11 -4.96 8.03 21.51
CA HIS A 11 -3.72 8.30 22.24
C HIS A 11 -2.50 7.83 21.43
N HIS A 12 -2.58 6.64 20.81
CA HIS A 12 -1.52 6.13 19.93
C HIS A 12 -1.33 7.01 18.70
N ALA A 13 -2.41 7.40 18.02
CA ALA A 13 -2.33 8.29 16.86
C ALA A 13 -1.65 9.63 17.21
N LYS A 14 -1.92 10.16 18.40
CA LYS A 14 -1.27 11.39 18.90
C LYS A 14 0.23 11.18 19.17
N LEU A 15 0.62 10.07 19.77
CA LEU A 15 2.04 9.74 20.01
C LEU A 15 2.80 9.50 18.70
N GLU A 16 2.18 8.85 17.72
CA GLU A 16 2.77 8.67 16.40
C GLU A 16 2.95 10.02 15.70
N ALA A 17 1.94 10.90 15.72
CA ALA A 17 2.03 12.23 15.14
C ALA A 17 3.13 13.09 15.80
N ASP A 18 3.28 13.01 17.13
CA ASP A 18 4.36 13.69 17.88
C ASP A 18 5.74 13.17 17.43
N TYR A 19 5.91 11.85 17.34
CA TYR A 19 7.15 11.23 16.85
C TYR A 19 7.48 11.66 15.41
N GLN A 20 6.52 11.60 14.49
CA GLN A 20 6.71 11.99 13.09
C GLN A 20 7.08 13.48 12.96
N THR A 21 6.48 14.34 13.78
CA THR A 21 6.80 15.78 13.81
C THR A 21 8.23 16.02 14.29
N CYS A 22 8.65 15.36 15.37
CA CYS A 22 10.04 15.44 15.85
C CYS A 22 11.04 14.90 14.82
N PHE A 23 10.70 13.77 14.16
CA PHE A 23 11.54 13.15 13.15
C PHE A 23 11.74 14.06 11.92
N ALA A 24 10.65 14.63 11.39
CA ALA A 24 10.72 15.56 10.27
C ALA A 24 11.57 16.80 10.59
N ARG A 25 11.43 17.36 11.80
CA ARG A 25 12.24 18.50 12.26
C ARG A 25 13.72 18.15 12.34
N TRP A 26 14.05 17.00 12.93
CA TRP A 26 15.42 16.52 13.03
C TRP A 26 16.05 16.30 11.65
N LEU A 27 15.34 15.61 10.75
CA LEU A 27 15.80 15.34 9.38
C LEU A 27 16.06 16.62 8.59
N LYS A 28 15.18 17.62 8.71
CA LYS A 28 15.36 18.94 8.07
C LYS A 28 16.61 19.65 8.57
N LEU A 29 16.89 19.61 9.88
CA LEU A 29 18.09 20.22 10.43
C LEU A 29 19.36 19.45 10.04
N GLN A 30 19.32 18.12 10.08
CA GLN A 30 20.44 17.26 9.67
C GLN A 30 20.82 17.50 8.20
N THR A 31 19.84 17.50 7.30
CA THR A 31 20.07 17.77 5.87
C THR A 31 20.63 19.18 5.61
N THR A 32 20.23 20.19 6.38
CA THR A 32 20.85 21.52 6.29
C THR A 32 22.31 21.53 6.73
N ILE A 33 22.67 20.77 7.77
CA ILE A 33 24.06 20.63 8.21
C ILE A 33 24.88 19.88 7.16
N ASP A 34 24.39 18.74 6.66
CA ASP A 34 25.11 17.94 5.66
C ASP A 34 25.37 18.74 4.38
N ARG A 35 24.37 19.52 3.92
CA ARG A 35 24.51 20.44 2.78
C ARG A 35 25.57 21.51 3.06
N TRP A 36 25.57 22.07 4.27
CA TRP A 36 26.59 23.02 4.69
C TRP A 36 27.98 22.40 4.71
N GLU A 37 28.15 21.21 5.29
CA GLU A 37 29.45 20.52 5.38
C GLU A 37 29.98 20.13 3.99
N LEU A 38 29.12 19.70 3.07
CA LEU A 38 29.47 19.46 1.66
C LEU A 38 29.99 20.72 0.98
N SER A 39 29.34 21.87 1.21
CA SER A 39 29.75 23.16 0.63
C SER A 39 31.08 23.70 1.18
N GLN A 40 31.49 23.25 2.37
CA GLN A 40 32.71 23.73 3.04
C GLN A 40 34.01 23.13 2.52
N ASN A 41 33.96 22.04 1.75
CA ASN A 41 35.15 21.43 1.19
C ASN A 41 35.93 22.35 0.22
N HIS A 42 35.40 23.52 -0.12
CA HIS A 42 35.97 24.43 -1.12
C HIS A 42 36.35 25.83 -0.60
N LEU A 43 35.95 26.24 0.61
CA LEU A 43 36.17 27.62 1.09
C LEU A 43 36.48 27.68 2.59
N HIS A 44 37.49 28.46 2.98
CA HIS A 44 37.77 28.77 4.39
C HIS A 44 36.60 29.55 5.00
N LEU A 45 36.15 29.11 6.19
CA LEU A 45 35.03 29.75 6.87
C LEU A 45 35.45 30.94 7.70
N ASP A 46 34.71 32.03 7.49
CA ASP A 46 34.67 33.17 8.39
C ASP A 46 34.08 32.79 9.76
N GLU A 47 34.49 33.50 10.80
CA GLU A 47 34.16 33.20 12.19
C GLU A 47 32.65 33.30 12.45
N SER A 48 31.98 34.22 11.76
CA SER A 48 30.52 34.39 11.76
C SER A 48 29.79 33.12 11.28
N ARG A 49 30.30 32.47 10.24
CA ARG A 49 29.74 31.24 9.66
C ARG A 49 30.01 30.03 10.55
N LYS A 50 31.17 29.97 11.21
CA LYS A 50 31.46 28.94 12.21
C LYS A 50 30.49 29.01 13.39
N ALA A 51 30.20 30.21 13.90
CA ALA A 51 29.23 30.40 14.97
C ALA A 51 27.81 29.95 14.56
N ARG A 52 27.38 30.25 13.33
CA ARG A 52 26.10 29.77 12.79
C ARG A 52 26.06 28.24 12.65
N LEU A 53 27.13 27.62 12.18
CA LEU A 53 27.23 26.16 12.10
C LEU A 53 27.17 25.51 13.49
N GLN A 54 27.87 26.07 14.49
CA GLN A 54 27.78 25.59 15.87
C GLN A 54 26.35 25.69 16.41
N HIS A 55 25.64 26.79 16.13
CA HIS A 55 24.25 26.95 16.52
C HIS A 55 23.29 25.95 15.82
N LEU A 56 23.57 25.59 14.56
CA LEU A 56 22.81 24.55 13.88
C LEU A 56 23.09 23.17 14.50
N LYS A 57 24.35 22.87 14.84
CA LYS A 57 24.74 21.62 15.51
C LYS A 57 24.05 21.47 16.87
N THR A 58 24.01 22.51 17.69
CA THR A 58 23.28 22.48 18.97
C THR A 58 21.78 22.27 18.77
N LYS A 59 21.17 22.88 17.75
CA LYS A 59 19.76 22.64 17.40
C LYS A 59 19.50 21.21 16.92
N VAL A 60 20.42 20.59 16.19
CA VAL A 60 20.30 19.17 15.81
C VAL A 60 20.39 18.27 17.03
N GLU A 61 21.33 18.52 17.94
CA GLU A 61 21.43 17.76 19.20
C GLU A 61 20.16 17.89 20.06
N GLU A 62 19.57 19.09 20.13
CA GLU A 62 18.31 19.30 20.83
C GLU A 62 17.14 18.57 20.16
N ALA A 63 17.05 18.64 18.82
CA ALA A 63 16.03 17.91 18.06
C ALA A 63 16.18 16.38 18.19
N GLN A 64 17.42 15.88 18.23
CA GLN A 64 17.70 14.47 18.48
C GLN A 64 17.21 14.05 19.87
N LYS A 65 17.50 14.84 20.92
CA LYS A 65 16.99 14.56 22.28
C LYS A 65 15.46 14.55 22.33
N GLN A 66 14.80 15.43 21.59
CA GLN A 66 13.33 15.46 21.48
C GLN A 66 12.80 14.21 20.75
N LEU A 67 13.46 13.80 19.67
CA LEU A 67 13.13 12.57 18.94
C LEU A 67 13.30 11.32 19.82
N ASP A 68 14.41 11.23 20.56
CA ASP A 68 14.67 10.12 21.48
C ASP A 68 13.63 10.08 22.61
N ALA A 69 13.23 11.24 23.15
CA ALA A 69 12.17 11.33 24.14
C ALA A 69 10.79 10.93 23.57
N ALA A 70 10.46 11.33 22.34
CA ALA A 70 9.24 10.93 21.65
C ALA A 70 9.24 9.42 21.35
N HIS A 71 10.37 8.86 20.92
CA HIS A 71 10.56 7.44 20.71
C HIS A 71 10.41 6.66 22.03
N ALA A 72 11.00 7.13 23.13
CA ALA A 72 10.84 6.52 24.44
C ALA A 72 9.37 6.49 24.88
N ARG A 73 8.63 7.60 24.71
CA ARG A 73 7.17 7.64 24.94
C ARG A 73 6.46 6.63 24.06
N ARG A 74 6.78 6.57 22.76
CA ARG A 74 6.21 5.59 21.82
C ARG A 74 6.51 4.15 22.24
N THR A 75 7.71 3.82 22.71
CA THR A 75 8.03 2.46 23.16
C THR A 75 7.32 2.08 24.46
N VAL A 76 7.18 3.02 25.40
CA VAL A 76 6.53 2.78 26.70
C VAL A 76 5.02 2.63 26.54
N TYR A 77 4.40 3.39 25.64
CA TYR A 77 2.95 3.42 25.47
C TYR A 77 2.43 2.68 24.21
N GLY A 78 3.28 2.46 23.21
CA GLY A 78 2.92 1.88 21.90
C GLY A 78 3.18 0.38 21.75
N ASN A 79 4.13 -0.19 22.51
CA ASN A 79 4.35 -1.66 22.51
C ASN A 79 3.14 -2.44 23.08
N SER A 80 2.22 -1.75 23.75
CA SER A 80 0.98 -2.33 24.28
C SER A 80 -0.18 -2.36 23.27
N SER A 81 -0.04 -1.78 22.07
CA SER A 81 -1.15 -1.66 21.10
C SER A 81 -1.08 -2.66 19.94
N LEU A 82 0.12 -3.16 19.60
CA LEU A 82 0.26 -4.25 18.63
C LEU A 82 0.15 -5.63 19.30
N ALA A 83 0.51 -5.75 20.59
CA ALA A 83 0.35 -7.01 21.32
C ALA A 83 -1.11 -7.50 21.38
N PRO A 84 -2.15 -6.67 21.62
CA PRO A 84 -3.55 -7.11 21.55
C PRO A 84 -3.97 -7.50 20.14
N LEU A 85 -3.45 -6.83 19.10
CA LEU A 85 -3.71 -7.18 17.70
C LEU A 85 -3.01 -8.49 17.33
N LEU A 86 -1.75 -8.69 17.72
CA LEU A 86 -1.01 -9.95 17.56
C LEU A 86 -1.66 -11.09 18.34
N ILE A 87 -2.07 -10.88 19.59
CA ILE A 87 -2.81 -11.87 20.38
C ILE A 87 -4.18 -12.16 19.74
N SER A 88 -4.85 -11.16 19.18
CA SER A 88 -6.13 -11.34 18.45
C SER A 88 -5.93 -12.10 17.14
N VAL A 89 -4.82 -11.85 16.42
CA VAL A 89 -4.43 -12.58 15.21
C VAL A 89 -4.04 -14.02 15.56
N GLU A 90 -3.22 -14.25 16.58
CA GLU A 90 -2.89 -15.59 17.09
C GLU A 90 -4.14 -16.35 17.56
N GLN A 91 -5.09 -15.67 18.21
CA GLN A 91 -6.38 -16.27 18.58
C GLN A 91 -7.26 -16.57 17.35
N GLN A 92 -7.21 -15.76 16.30
CA GLN A 92 -7.90 -16.05 15.04
C GLN A 92 -7.25 -17.23 14.32
N GLU A 93 -5.92 -17.31 14.29
CA GLU A 93 -5.18 -18.45 13.73
C GLU A 93 -5.53 -19.75 14.47
N GLY A 94 -5.56 -19.72 15.80
CA GLY A 94 -6.04 -20.85 16.61
C GLY A 94 -7.45 -21.29 16.24
N LYS A 95 -8.39 -20.34 16.08
CA LYS A 95 -9.77 -20.65 15.63
C LYS A 95 -9.82 -21.20 14.21
N THR A 96 -8.98 -20.72 13.30
CA THR A 96 -8.92 -21.27 11.93
C THR A 96 -8.41 -22.70 11.92
N HIS A 97 -7.43 -23.03 12.76
CA HIS A 97 -6.97 -24.41 12.93
C HIS A 97 -8.04 -25.31 13.57
N GLU A 98 -8.77 -24.84 14.57
CA GLU A 98 -9.93 -25.57 15.14
C GLU A 98 -11.02 -25.81 14.09
N LEU A 99 -11.37 -24.80 13.28
CA LEU A 99 -12.34 -24.94 12.20
C LEU A 99 -11.86 -25.92 11.12
N GLN A 100 -10.57 -25.90 10.78
CA GLN A 100 -9.98 -26.84 9.84
C GLN A 100 -9.98 -28.28 10.39
N GLN A 101 -9.72 -28.44 11.69
CA GLN A 101 -9.80 -29.73 12.37
C GLN A 101 -11.24 -30.26 12.39
N LEU A 102 -12.22 -29.43 12.74
CA LEU A 102 -13.65 -29.78 12.72
C LEU A 102 -14.12 -30.13 11.30
N ALA A 103 -13.65 -29.41 10.28
CA ALA A 103 -13.94 -29.74 8.89
C ALA A 103 -13.40 -31.13 8.50
N SER A 104 -12.15 -31.43 8.89
CA SER A 104 -11.57 -32.77 8.62
C SER A 104 -12.28 -33.90 9.38
N GLU A 105 -12.75 -33.63 10.60
CA GLU A 105 -13.53 -34.59 11.39
C GLU A 105 -14.92 -34.83 10.78
N LEU A 106 -15.56 -33.77 10.26
CA LEU A 106 -16.83 -33.88 9.53
C LEU A 106 -16.66 -34.75 8.27
N ASP A 107 -15.61 -34.51 7.48
CA ASP A 107 -15.31 -35.30 6.28
C ASP A 107 -15.05 -36.77 6.63
N GLN A 108 -14.34 -37.04 7.72
CA GLN A 108 -14.13 -38.40 8.22
C GLN A 108 -15.47 -39.06 8.61
N LYS A 109 -16.34 -38.35 9.34
CA LYS A 109 -17.65 -38.88 9.76
C LYS A 109 -18.59 -39.13 8.58
N LEU A 110 -18.53 -38.29 7.55
CA LEU A 110 -19.26 -38.51 6.30
C LEU A 110 -18.74 -39.75 5.57
N ALA A 111 -17.42 -39.98 5.54
CA ALA A 111 -16.84 -41.20 4.97
C ALA A 111 -17.24 -42.47 5.77
N GLU A 112 -17.22 -42.42 7.10
CA GLU A 112 -17.69 -43.50 7.97
C GLU A 112 -19.19 -43.80 7.76
N ALA A 113 -20.04 -42.77 7.66
CA ALA A 113 -21.46 -42.92 7.38
C ALA A 113 -21.71 -43.53 5.99
N ALA A 114 -20.94 -43.14 4.98
CA ALA A 114 -21.01 -43.73 3.65
C ALA A 114 -20.58 -45.21 3.66
N ALA A 115 -19.57 -45.58 4.45
CA ALA A 115 -19.14 -46.97 4.62
C ALA A 115 -20.19 -47.82 5.32
N LEU A 116 -20.80 -47.32 6.41
CA LEU A 116 -21.90 -48.00 7.10
C LEU A 116 -23.13 -48.18 6.21
N LYS A 117 -23.45 -47.19 5.37
CA LYS A 117 -24.52 -47.31 4.37
C LYS A 117 -24.25 -48.47 3.41
N LYS A 118 -23.03 -48.56 2.87
CA LYS A 118 -22.61 -49.69 2.02
C LYS A 118 -22.69 -51.04 2.75
N GLU A 119 -22.37 -51.09 4.04
CA GLU A 119 -22.44 -52.34 4.81
C GLU A 119 -23.88 -52.80 5.07
N VAL A 120 -24.81 -51.85 5.33
CA VAL A 120 -26.25 -52.13 5.46
C VAL A 120 -26.84 -52.60 4.13
N GLU A 121 -26.45 -51.97 3.03
CA GLU A 121 -26.87 -52.35 1.67
C GLU A 121 -26.39 -53.77 1.31
N ASN A 122 -25.16 -54.12 1.70
CA ASN A 122 -24.61 -55.47 1.51
C ASN A 122 -25.20 -56.55 2.43
N LYS A 123 -25.73 -56.18 3.61
CA LYS A 123 -26.37 -57.12 4.55
C LYS A 123 -27.88 -57.28 4.36
N SER A 124 -28.54 -56.36 3.65
CA SER A 124 -29.98 -56.42 3.38
C SER A 124 -30.30 -57.20 2.09
N SER A 125 -29.90 -58.47 2.04
CA SER A 125 -30.45 -59.43 1.07
C SER A 125 -31.44 -60.35 1.80
N VAL A 126 -32.60 -59.80 2.20
CA VAL A 126 -33.75 -60.60 2.65
C VAL A 126 -34.77 -60.66 1.51
N PRO A 127 -35.39 -61.82 1.23
CA PRO A 127 -36.25 -62.00 0.08
C PRO A 127 -37.58 -61.24 0.23
N SER A 128 -37.88 -60.48 -0.82
CA SER A 128 -39.18 -60.01 -1.31
C SER A 128 -40.44 -60.62 -0.65
N VAL A 129 -41.28 -59.74 -0.09
CA VAL A 129 -42.72 -59.97 0.14
C VAL A 129 -43.49 -58.96 -0.74
N PRO A 130 -44.66 -59.34 -1.33
CA PRO A 130 -45.31 -58.58 -2.41
C PRO A 130 -46.09 -57.34 -1.93
N PRO A 131 -46.49 -56.45 -2.86
CA PRO A 131 -47.01 -55.12 -2.55
C PRO A 131 -48.50 -55.17 -2.20
N ILE A 132 -48.87 -54.53 -1.08
CA ILE A 132 -50.26 -54.24 -0.72
C ILE A 132 -50.51 -52.75 -0.91
N ALA A 133 -51.63 -52.49 -1.58
CA ALA A 133 -52.13 -51.22 -2.02
C ALA A 133 -52.51 -50.24 -0.89
N SER A 134 -52.70 -48.99 -1.34
CA SER A 134 -53.60 -47.97 -0.78
C SER A 134 -53.09 -47.16 0.41
N ARG A 135 -52.93 -45.85 0.21
CA ARG A 135 -53.88 -44.87 0.76
C ARG A 135 -53.58 -43.44 0.31
N ASP A 136 -54.55 -42.86 -0.39
CA ASP A 136 -54.84 -41.43 -0.40
C ASP A 136 -55.01 -40.92 1.02
N VAL A 137 -54.37 -39.80 1.37
CA VAL A 137 -54.86 -38.87 2.38
C VAL A 137 -54.45 -37.45 1.96
N ASP A 138 -55.42 -36.74 1.41
CA ASP A 138 -55.48 -35.28 1.38
C ASP A 138 -55.36 -34.72 2.80
N PHE A 139 -54.53 -33.69 2.99
CA PHE A 139 -54.67 -32.79 4.14
C PHE A 139 -54.41 -31.34 3.72
N GLU A 140 -55.51 -30.63 3.48
CA GLU A 140 -55.58 -29.18 3.56
C GLU A 140 -55.14 -28.70 4.95
N THR A 141 -54.30 -27.67 5.03
CA THR A 141 -54.48 -26.56 6.00
C THR A 141 -53.55 -25.37 5.67
N LEU A 142 -54.15 -24.32 5.10
CA LEU A 142 -53.75 -22.90 5.23
C LEU A 142 -53.84 -22.45 6.71
N PRO A 143 -53.63 -21.17 7.13
CA PRO A 143 -52.88 -20.01 6.59
C PRO A 143 -52.03 -19.27 7.67
N GLY A 144 -51.28 -18.21 7.31
CA GLY A 144 -50.89 -17.14 8.25
C GLY A 144 -49.48 -16.56 8.01
N SER A 145 -49.35 -15.40 7.36
CA SER A 145 -49.27 -14.06 7.97
C SER A 145 -47.85 -13.62 8.36
N SER A 146 -47.28 -12.66 7.62
CA SER A 146 -46.65 -11.49 8.26
C SER A 146 -46.41 -10.36 7.26
N LYS A 147 -47.18 -9.29 7.46
CA LYS A 147 -46.99 -7.96 6.87
C LYS A 147 -45.92 -7.20 7.67
N ARG A 148 -45.13 -6.39 6.95
CA ARG A 148 -44.48 -5.10 7.32
C ARG A 148 -42.95 -5.11 7.35
N ARG A 149 -42.34 -4.39 6.39
CA ARG A 149 -41.70 -3.06 6.55
C ARG A 149 -40.99 -2.72 5.24
N ARG A 150 -41.54 -1.81 4.45
CA ARG A 150 -41.20 -0.37 4.44
C ARG A 150 -39.80 -0.13 3.87
N THR A 151 -39.76 0.04 2.55
CA THR A 151 -38.84 0.92 1.84
C THR A 151 -38.85 2.30 2.49
N THR A 152 -37.73 2.78 3.03
CA THR A 152 -37.34 4.19 3.22
C THR A 152 -36.22 4.23 4.26
N ASN A 153 -34.97 4.46 3.84
CA ASN A 153 -33.98 5.30 4.50
C ASN A 153 -32.63 5.07 3.82
N GLY A 154 -32.36 5.91 2.83
CA GLY A 154 -31.05 6.01 2.23
C GLY A 154 -30.93 7.43 1.72
N TYR A 155 -30.84 8.42 2.62
CA TYR A 155 -30.47 9.81 2.33
C TYR A 155 -30.37 10.66 3.61
N GLU A 156 -29.59 10.26 4.63
CA GLU A 156 -29.29 11.19 5.76
C GLU A 156 -27.81 11.25 6.19
N ASP A 157 -26.92 10.35 5.76
CA ASP A 157 -25.53 10.36 6.26
C ASP A 157 -24.54 11.25 5.49
N THR A 158 -24.90 11.82 4.34
CA THR A 158 -24.02 12.78 3.63
C THR A 158 -24.09 14.19 4.21
N ALA A 159 -25.21 14.56 4.85
CA ALA A 159 -25.37 15.88 5.48
C ALA A 159 -24.55 16.00 6.78
N ALA A 160 -24.46 14.91 7.56
CA ALA A 160 -23.67 14.89 8.79
C ALA A 160 -22.16 14.90 8.52
N ALA A 161 -21.71 14.17 7.48
CA ALA A 161 -20.31 14.20 7.03
C ALA A 161 -19.92 15.57 6.45
N SER A 162 -20.79 16.18 5.64
CA SER A 162 -20.57 17.53 5.09
C SER A 162 -20.57 18.61 6.20
N ALA A 163 -21.40 18.48 7.23
CA ALA A 163 -21.41 19.41 8.36
C ALA A 163 -20.16 19.30 9.26
N ALA A 164 -19.55 18.11 9.35
CA ALA A 164 -18.29 17.91 10.07
C ALA A 164 -17.12 18.56 9.31
N GLN A 165 -17.04 18.36 8.00
CA GLN A 165 -16.02 18.95 7.14
C GLN A 165 -16.13 20.49 7.09
N ALA A 166 -17.36 21.02 7.00
CA ALA A 166 -17.59 22.47 7.05
C ALA A 166 -17.16 23.08 8.40
N LYS A 167 -17.31 22.37 9.52
CA LYS A 167 -16.84 22.84 10.83
C LYS A 167 -15.32 22.86 10.91
N GLU A 168 -14.65 21.87 10.33
CA GLU A 168 -13.19 21.81 10.29
C GLU A 168 -12.62 22.94 9.41
N GLU A 169 -13.24 23.21 8.26
CA GLU A 169 -12.90 24.35 7.40
C GLU A 169 -13.12 25.70 8.12
N ILE A 170 -14.22 25.86 8.86
CA ILE A 170 -14.48 27.08 9.65
C ILE A 170 -13.43 27.27 10.74
N ILE A 171 -13.01 26.20 11.42
CA ILE A 171 -11.95 26.25 12.45
C ILE A 171 -10.61 26.63 11.79
N GLY A 172 -10.30 26.05 10.63
CA GLY A 172 -9.11 26.40 9.85
C GLY A 172 -9.10 27.87 9.44
N LEU A 173 -10.23 28.37 8.91
CA LEU A 173 -10.37 29.79 8.57
C LEU A 173 -10.22 30.69 9.80
N HIS A 174 -10.78 30.32 10.95
CA HIS A 174 -10.62 31.08 12.18
C HIS A 174 -9.16 31.17 12.64
N ALA A 175 -8.39 30.09 12.51
CA ALA A 175 -6.96 30.07 12.82
C ALA A 175 -6.17 30.99 11.86
N THR A 176 -6.44 30.94 10.55
CA THR A 176 -5.78 31.84 9.60
C THR A 176 -6.14 33.32 9.82
N LEU A 177 -7.38 33.61 10.21
CA LEU A 177 -7.83 34.97 10.48
C LEU A 177 -7.20 35.53 11.77
N GLN A 178 -6.99 34.67 12.77
CA GLN A 178 -6.23 35.02 13.97
C GLN A 178 -4.76 35.30 13.64
N GLU A 179 -4.11 34.46 12.84
CA GLU A 179 -2.73 34.68 12.40
C GLU A 179 -2.58 36.01 11.62
N VAL A 180 -3.51 36.30 10.71
CA VAL A 180 -3.54 37.58 9.98
C VAL A 180 -3.73 38.74 10.94
N SER A 181 -4.63 38.61 11.93
CA SER A 181 -4.84 39.65 12.95
C SER A 181 -3.59 39.92 13.78
N GLU A 182 -2.84 38.87 14.16
CA GLU A 182 -1.58 39.00 14.91
C GLU A 182 -0.49 39.67 14.06
N ARG A 183 -0.41 39.33 12.77
CA ARG A 183 0.52 39.98 11.84
C ARG A 183 0.18 41.45 11.61
N VAL A 184 -1.10 41.79 11.46
CA VAL A 184 -1.56 43.18 11.34
C VAL A 184 -1.20 43.98 12.60
N SER A 185 -1.47 43.44 13.79
CA SER A 185 -1.11 44.11 15.04
C SER A 185 0.40 44.33 15.18
N THR A 186 1.22 43.37 14.73
CA THR A 186 2.68 43.51 14.72
C THR A 186 3.13 44.62 13.76
N ILE A 187 2.52 44.72 12.58
CA ILE A 187 2.81 45.77 11.59
C ILE A 187 2.38 47.14 12.12
N GLU A 188 1.19 47.26 12.72
CA GLU A 188 0.71 48.51 13.32
C GLU A 188 1.65 49.02 14.42
N ASN A 189 2.13 48.12 15.29
CA ASN A 189 3.11 48.48 16.33
C ASN A 189 4.44 48.95 15.72
N ASN A 190 4.90 48.33 14.63
CA ASN A 190 6.12 48.73 13.93
C ASN A 190 5.96 50.10 13.24
N ILE A 191 4.81 50.38 12.63
CA ILE A 191 4.51 51.69 12.03
C ILE A 191 4.49 52.77 13.11
N ALA A 192 3.81 52.53 14.23
CA ALA A 192 3.76 53.47 15.33
C ALA A 192 5.16 53.76 15.90
N ALA A 193 6.02 52.75 16.02
CA ALA A 193 7.42 52.93 16.44
C ALA A 193 8.22 53.78 15.44
N GLN A 194 8.06 53.55 14.14
CA GLN A 194 8.70 54.34 13.09
C GLN A 194 8.18 55.79 13.05
N GLU A 195 6.89 56.02 13.27
CA GLU A 195 6.33 57.36 13.34
C GLU A 195 6.91 58.17 14.50
N ILE A 196 7.09 57.55 15.67
CA ILE A 196 7.74 58.17 16.83
C ILE A 196 9.19 58.54 16.47
N GLU A 197 9.96 57.62 15.88
CA GLU A 197 11.35 57.87 15.49
C GLU A 197 11.45 59.03 14.47
N VAL A 198 10.60 59.04 13.44
CA VAL A 198 10.55 60.14 12.46
C VAL A 198 10.18 61.46 13.13
N GLN A 199 9.24 61.45 14.07
CA GLN A 199 8.84 62.65 14.80
C GLN A 199 9.96 63.19 15.68
N GLU A 200 10.72 62.32 16.36
CA GLU A 200 11.90 62.68 17.14
C GLU A 200 13.00 63.27 16.26
N VAL A 201 13.28 62.65 15.10
CA VAL A 201 14.23 63.18 14.12
C VAL A 201 13.78 64.57 13.64
N MET A 202 12.51 64.73 13.26
CA MET A 202 11.98 66.03 12.84
C MET A 202 12.04 67.10 13.93
N GLN A 203 11.83 66.74 15.20
CA GLN A 203 11.99 67.65 16.34
C GLN A 203 13.46 68.04 16.56
N ALA A 204 14.39 67.09 16.45
CA ALA A 204 15.82 67.36 16.51
C ALA A 204 16.27 68.33 15.38
N TYR A 205 15.76 68.12 14.16
CA TYR A 205 16.01 69.04 13.03
C TYR A 205 15.44 70.44 13.27
N ARG A 206 14.23 70.58 13.85
CA ARG A 206 13.68 71.90 14.21
C ARG A 206 14.49 72.60 15.31
N GLY A 207 15.05 71.85 16.27
CA GLY A 207 15.91 72.40 17.32
C GLY A 207 17.28 72.86 16.82
N GLN A 208 17.81 72.25 15.76
CA GLN A 208 19.11 72.61 15.16
C GLN A 208 19.05 73.69 14.07
N GLY A 209 17.87 73.97 13.50
CA GLY A 209 17.70 74.99 12.46
C GLY A 209 18.03 76.43 12.86
N GLU A 210 18.19 76.73 14.17
CA GLU A 210 18.61 78.04 14.65
C GLU A 210 20.15 78.20 14.79
N ALA A 211 20.93 77.13 14.57
CA ALA A 211 22.39 77.13 14.76
C ALA A 211 23.16 76.52 13.58
N GLY A 212 23.31 77.27 12.47
CA GLY A 212 24.42 77.13 11.53
C GLY A 212 24.38 75.95 10.53
N GLU A 213 24.07 76.27 9.27
CA GLU A 213 23.81 75.37 8.13
C GLU A 213 24.98 74.50 7.59
N SER A 214 26.17 74.45 8.19
CA SER A 214 27.35 73.93 7.47
C SER A 214 27.78 72.48 7.77
N SER A 215 26.99 71.65 8.46
CA SER A 215 27.40 70.27 8.82
C SER A 215 26.28 69.20 8.74
N ILE A 216 25.29 69.38 7.86
CA ILE A 216 24.04 68.59 7.85
C ILE A 216 24.04 67.48 6.76
N VAL A 217 25.08 67.34 5.94
CA VAL A 217 25.08 66.39 4.81
C VAL A 217 25.32 64.92 5.22
N ASN A 218 25.89 64.65 6.40
CA ASN A 218 26.35 63.31 6.79
C ASN A 218 25.25 62.28 7.22
N PRO A 219 24.16 62.64 7.92
CA PRO A 219 23.17 61.66 8.39
C PRO A 219 22.19 61.19 7.30
N LEU A 220 21.90 62.04 6.31
CA LEU A 220 21.04 61.67 5.17
C LEU A 220 21.72 60.66 4.26
N GLU A 221 23.01 60.84 3.99
CA GLU A 221 23.80 59.90 3.20
C GLU A 221 23.91 58.52 3.89
N ALA A 222 24.12 58.51 5.21
CA ALA A 222 24.09 57.27 5.99
C ALA A 222 22.74 56.55 5.94
N ARG A 223 21.63 57.29 5.97
CA ARG A 223 20.28 56.72 5.84
C ARG A 223 19.99 56.20 4.43
N VAL A 224 20.45 56.90 3.39
CA VAL A 224 20.31 56.44 2.00
C VAL A 224 21.10 55.14 1.80
N ASN A 225 22.33 55.06 2.31
CA ASN A 225 23.13 53.83 2.26
C ASN A 225 22.45 52.68 3.03
N HIS A 226 21.88 52.95 4.22
CA HIS A 226 21.15 51.93 4.96
C HIS A 226 19.91 51.41 4.21
N ILE A 227 19.15 52.30 3.58
CA ILE A 227 18.00 51.91 2.74
C ILE A 227 18.47 51.10 1.53
N GLN A 228 19.60 51.47 0.93
CA GLN A 228 20.19 50.73 -0.19
C GLN A 228 20.60 49.31 0.25
N ASP A 229 21.27 49.16 1.40
CA ASP A 229 21.63 47.85 1.96
C ASP A 229 20.38 47.01 2.24
N GLN A 230 19.32 47.61 2.79
CA GLN A 230 18.03 46.94 2.99
C GLN A 230 17.38 46.51 1.66
N MET A 231 17.46 47.34 0.62
CA MET A 231 16.94 46.99 -0.70
C MET A 231 17.71 45.82 -1.32
N ASP A 232 19.03 45.78 -1.16
CA ASP A 232 19.86 44.69 -1.65
C ASP A 232 19.58 43.38 -0.88
N ASP A 233 19.40 43.45 0.44
CA ASP A 233 18.97 42.31 1.27
C ASP A 233 17.57 41.79 0.88
N ILE A 234 16.63 42.70 0.58
CA ILE A 234 15.30 42.31 0.09
C ILE A 234 15.42 41.66 -1.28
N ALA A 235 16.26 42.18 -2.17
CA ALA A 235 16.49 41.61 -3.49
C ALA A 235 17.08 40.20 -3.43
N THR A 236 18.05 39.96 -2.53
CA THR A 236 18.62 38.62 -2.33
C THR A 236 17.58 37.65 -1.77
N ASN A 237 16.79 38.07 -0.77
CA ASN A 237 15.71 37.25 -0.21
C ASN A 237 14.62 36.92 -1.25
N LEU A 238 14.27 37.86 -2.13
CA LEU A 238 13.34 37.62 -3.24
C LEU A 238 13.91 36.64 -4.26
N SER A 239 15.21 36.71 -4.54
CA SER A 239 15.88 35.73 -5.42
C SER A 239 15.84 34.32 -4.81
N GLU A 240 16.21 34.17 -3.54
CA GLU A 240 16.15 32.87 -2.84
C GLU A 240 14.72 32.31 -2.77
N LEU A 241 13.72 33.17 -2.50
CA LEU A 241 12.31 32.78 -2.54
C LEU A 241 11.90 32.29 -3.93
N SER A 242 12.35 32.96 -5.00
CA SER A 242 12.04 32.58 -6.37
C SER A 242 12.65 31.23 -6.76
N GLU A 243 13.86 30.94 -6.30
CA GLU A 243 14.53 29.65 -6.50
C GLU A 243 13.79 28.54 -5.74
N TRP A 244 13.38 28.80 -4.50
CA TRP A 244 12.60 27.85 -3.70
C TRP A 244 11.23 27.54 -4.31
N ILE A 245 10.56 28.56 -4.88
CA ILE A 245 9.29 28.37 -5.62
C ILE A 245 9.53 27.49 -6.85
N ALA A 246 10.60 27.71 -7.61
CA ALA A 246 10.94 26.89 -8.76
C ALA A 246 11.24 25.43 -8.37
N GLU A 247 11.98 25.22 -7.27
CA GLU A 247 12.25 23.88 -6.71
C GLU A 247 10.95 23.17 -6.29
N ILE A 248 10.01 23.89 -5.69
CA ILE A 248 8.69 23.34 -5.33
C ILE A 248 7.91 22.92 -6.57
N TYR A 249 7.86 23.75 -7.62
CA TYR A 249 7.18 23.38 -8.86
C TYR A 249 7.77 22.12 -9.47
N GLN A 250 9.10 22.04 -9.56
CA GLN A 250 9.78 20.84 -10.07
C GLN A 250 9.50 19.60 -9.21
N ASN A 251 9.49 19.73 -7.89
CA ASN A 251 9.16 18.64 -6.98
C ASN A 251 7.69 18.23 -7.10
N ASN A 252 6.77 19.17 -7.28
CA ASN A 252 5.35 18.89 -7.45
C ASN A 252 5.07 18.16 -8.77
N ASP A 253 5.74 18.57 -9.86
CA ASP A 253 5.68 17.87 -11.14
C ASP A 253 6.20 16.43 -11.01
N SER A 254 7.33 16.25 -10.32
CA SER A 254 7.89 14.91 -10.05
C SER A 254 6.97 14.03 -9.19
N ILE A 255 6.28 14.61 -8.20
CA ILE A 255 5.30 13.89 -7.38
C ILE A 255 4.08 13.52 -8.23
N THR A 256 3.61 14.43 -9.08
CA THR A 256 2.48 14.19 -9.98
C THR A 256 2.77 13.04 -10.94
N GLU A 257 3.95 13.02 -11.57
CA GLU A 257 4.38 11.94 -12.46
C GLU A 257 4.43 10.58 -11.74
N ARG A 258 4.98 10.54 -10.52
CA ARG A 258 4.98 9.30 -9.70
C ARG A 258 3.57 8.85 -9.33
N HIS A 259 2.68 9.78 -9.05
CA HIS A 259 1.29 9.47 -8.72
C HIS A 259 0.57 8.87 -9.94
N GLU A 260 0.78 9.42 -11.13
CA GLU A 260 0.26 8.86 -12.38
C GLU A 260 0.83 7.45 -12.66
N ASP A 261 2.13 7.23 -12.47
CA ASP A 261 2.76 5.90 -12.61
C ASP A 261 2.18 4.86 -11.64
N ILE A 262 1.94 5.26 -10.38
CA ILE A 262 1.32 4.38 -9.38
C ILE A 262 -0.13 4.04 -9.76
N ILE A 263 -0.90 5.00 -10.28
CA ILE A 263 -2.26 4.75 -10.76
C ILE A 263 -2.24 3.75 -11.93
N ALA A 264 -1.34 3.96 -12.90
CA ALA A 264 -1.22 3.07 -14.06
C ALA A 264 -0.89 1.62 -13.64
N LYS A 265 0.07 1.45 -12.72
CA LYS A 265 0.42 0.13 -12.16
C LYS A 265 -0.74 -0.52 -11.42
N LYS A 266 -1.46 0.26 -10.61
CA LYS A 266 -2.65 -0.23 -9.91
C LYS A 266 -3.71 -0.73 -10.90
N GLU A 267 -3.97 0.01 -11.97
CA GLU A 267 -4.92 -0.41 -13.01
C GLU A 267 -4.47 -1.69 -13.74
N GLU A 268 -3.17 -1.84 -14.00
CA GLU A 268 -2.58 -3.06 -14.58
C GLU A 268 -2.76 -4.28 -13.65
N GLU A 269 -2.41 -4.14 -12.37
CA GLU A 269 -2.57 -5.19 -11.36
C GLU A 269 -4.05 -5.56 -11.16
N GLU A 270 -4.96 -4.57 -11.11
CA GLU A 270 -6.40 -4.84 -11.04
C GLU A 270 -6.92 -5.60 -12.27
N ALA A 271 -6.38 -5.30 -13.46
CA ALA A 271 -6.73 -6.03 -14.68
C ALA A 271 -6.21 -7.48 -14.65
N GLU A 272 -5.01 -7.71 -14.11
CA GLU A 272 -4.45 -9.04 -13.91
C GLU A 272 -5.26 -9.87 -12.90
N ILE A 273 -5.63 -9.26 -11.76
CA ILE A 273 -6.49 -9.89 -10.75
C ILE A 273 -7.82 -10.32 -11.36
N ARG A 274 -8.46 -9.46 -12.19
CA ARG A 274 -9.71 -9.83 -12.88
C ARG A 274 -9.53 -11.01 -13.82
N LYS A 275 -8.41 -11.09 -14.57
CA LYS A 275 -8.10 -12.23 -15.44
C LYS A 275 -7.91 -13.52 -14.63
N LEU A 276 -7.20 -13.45 -13.51
CA LEU A 276 -6.99 -14.60 -12.63
C LEU A 276 -8.30 -15.09 -12.01
N LEU A 277 -9.18 -14.18 -11.58
CA LEU A 277 -10.50 -14.54 -11.06
C LEU A 277 -11.37 -15.26 -12.11
N LEU A 278 -11.38 -14.77 -13.36
CA LEU A 278 -12.08 -15.45 -14.46
C LEU A 278 -11.53 -16.85 -14.73
N ARG A 279 -10.21 -17.03 -14.65
CA ARG A 279 -9.57 -18.34 -14.83
C ARG A 279 -9.91 -19.31 -13.69
N ILE A 280 -10.00 -18.81 -12.45
CA ILE A 280 -10.43 -19.62 -11.30
C ILE A 280 -11.88 -20.08 -11.50
N GLU A 281 -12.78 -19.18 -11.90
CA GLU A 281 -14.18 -19.52 -12.17
C GLU A 281 -14.30 -20.57 -13.28
N GLU A 282 -13.52 -20.44 -14.36
CA GLU A 282 -13.44 -21.45 -15.43
C GLU A 282 -12.99 -22.82 -14.90
N HIS A 283 -11.95 -22.86 -14.07
CA HIS A 283 -11.48 -24.10 -13.45
C HIS A 283 -12.51 -24.71 -12.49
N GLU A 284 -13.26 -23.91 -11.74
CA GLU A 284 -14.35 -24.38 -10.88
C GLU A 284 -15.49 -24.99 -11.71
N GLN A 285 -15.89 -24.34 -12.80
CA GLN A 285 -16.89 -24.88 -13.72
C GLN A 285 -16.44 -26.20 -14.36
N ASN A 286 -15.18 -26.30 -14.77
CA ASN A 286 -14.63 -27.54 -15.33
C ASN A 286 -14.59 -28.66 -14.28
N ARG A 287 -14.16 -28.37 -13.04
CA ARG A 287 -14.22 -29.34 -11.94
C ARG A 287 -15.63 -29.84 -11.64
N ALA A 288 -16.62 -28.95 -11.71
CA ALA A 288 -18.02 -29.33 -11.52
C ALA A 288 -18.53 -30.26 -12.63
N LYS A 289 -18.12 -30.04 -13.89
CA LYS A 289 -18.40 -30.94 -15.02
C LYS A 289 -17.71 -32.29 -14.85
N ASP A 290 -16.41 -32.29 -14.57
CA ASP A 290 -15.64 -33.53 -14.37
C ASP A 290 -16.25 -34.37 -13.24
N LYS A 291 -16.69 -33.72 -12.15
CA LYS A 291 -17.36 -34.40 -11.04
C LYS A 291 -18.68 -35.06 -11.49
N SER A 292 -19.51 -34.36 -12.27
CA SER A 292 -20.78 -34.93 -12.73
C SER A 292 -20.58 -36.05 -13.76
N GLU A 293 -19.56 -35.96 -14.60
CA GLU A 293 -19.15 -37.04 -15.52
C GLU A 293 -18.66 -38.27 -14.77
N ILE A 294 -17.82 -38.09 -13.75
CA ILE A 294 -17.36 -39.18 -12.87
C ILE A 294 -18.54 -39.85 -12.16
N GLU A 295 -19.47 -39.06 -11.61
CA GLU A 295 -20.69 -39.58 -10.98
C GLU A 295 -21.53 -40.39 -11.98
N ALA A 296 -21.73 -39.90 -13.20
CA ALA A 296 -22.47 -40.60 -14.26
C ALA A 296 -21.78 -41.91 -14.68
N LEU A 297 -20.46 -41.90 -14.88
CA LEU A 297 -19.68 -43.10 -15.23
C LEU A 297 -19.72 -44.13 -14.09
N SER A 298 -19.60 -43.67 -12.84
CA SER A 298 -19.67 -44.55 -11.67
C SER A 298 -21.05 -45.22 -11.54
N ALA A 299 -22.13 -44.48 -11.81
CA ALA A 299 -23.49 -45.00 -11.82
C ALA A 299 -23.72 -46.01 -12.96
N ALA A 300 -23.20 -45.73 -14.16
CA ALA A 300 -23.26 -46.65 -15.29
C ALA A 300 -22.50 -47.96 -15.02
N LEU A 301 -21.34 -47.89 -14.37
CA LEU A 301 -20.56 -49.05 -13.98
C LEU A 301 -21.30 -49.89 -12.93
N MET A 302 -21.90 -49.26 -11.92
CA MET A 302 -22.72 -49.97 -10.93
C MET A 302 -23.92 -50.67 -11.60
N ALA A 303 -24.64 -49.98 -12.49
CA ALA A 303 -25.77 -50.55 -13.23
C ALA A 303 -25.36 -51.71 -14.14
N TYR A 304 -24.13 -51.69 -14.69
CA TYR A 304 -23.58 -52.81 -15.43
C TYR A 304 -23.28 -54.02 -14.53
N CYS A 305 -22.67 -53.79 -13.36
CA CYS A 305 -22.37 -54.84 -12.39
C CYS A 305 -23.65 -55.50 -11.80
N GLU A 306 -24.73 -54.74 -11.65
CA GLU A 306 -26.03 -55.26 -11.17
C GLU A 306 -26.76 -56.10 -12.23
N LYS A 307 -26.38 -56.01 -13.50
CA LYS A 307 -27.05 -56.72 -14.59
C LYS A 307 -26.69 -58.22 -14.51
N PRO A 308 -27.67 -59.13 -14.36
CA PRO A 308 -27.40 -60.55 -14.23
C PRO A 308 -26.69 -61.06 -15.50
N VAL A 309 -25.50 -61.64 -15.30
CA VAL A 309 -24.65 -62.15 -16.37
C VAL A 309 -25.40 -63.27 -17.09
N SER A 310 -25.81 -63.01 -18.34
CA SER A 310 -26.41 -64.05 -19.17
C SER A 310 -25.35 -65.13 -19.44
N PRO A 311 -25.72 -66.43 -19.42
CA PRO A 311 -24.76 -67.51 -19.58
C PRO A 311 -23.98 -67.33 -20.90
N PRO A 312 -22.64 -67.35 -20.85
CA PRO A 312 -21.82 -67.07 -22.03
C PRO A 312 -22.07 -68.14 -23.10
N SER A 313 -22.47 -67.71 -24.29
CA SER A 313 -22.78 -68.61 -25.42
C SER A 313 -21.53 -69.13 -26.15
N SER A 314 -20.32 -68.87 -25.64
CA SER A 314 -19.06 -69.10 -26.35
C SER A 314 -17.91 -69.32 -25.36
N PRO A 315 -16.95 -70.23 -25.66
CA PRO A 315 -15.80 -70.46 -24.80
C PRO A 315 -14.96 -69.18 -24.69
N PHE A 316 -15.02 -68.57 -23.51
CA PHE A 316 -14.29 -67.36 -23.17
C PHE A 316 -12.83 -67.72 -22.93
N ASN A 317 -11.91 -67.12 -23.68
CA ASN A 317 -10.47 -67.29 -23.46
C ASN A 317 -9.94 -66.01 -22.80
N PRO A 318 -9.73 -65.99 -21.47
CA PRO A 318 -9.42 -64.77 -20.72
C PRO A 318 -8.06 -64.17 -21.09
N GLU A 319 -7.10 -64.98 -21.52
CA GLU A 319 -5.74 -64.52 -21.85
C GLU A 319 -5.70 -63.58 -23.06
N THR A 320 -6.53 -63.83 -24.07
CA THR A 320 -6.62 -62.96 -25.25
C THR A 320 -7.28 -61.62 -24.93
N MET A 321 -8.25 -61.61 -24.01
CA MET A 321 -8.96 -60.38 -23.64
C MET A 321 -8.10 -59.45 -22.76
N VAL A 322 -7.29 -60.03 -21.87
CA VAL A 322 -6.33 -59.26 -21.06
C VAL A 322 -5.27 -58.61 -21.94
N SER A 323 -4.78 -59.30 -22.98
CA SER A 323 -3.83 -58.71 -23.93
C SER A 323 -4.43 -57.53 -24.70
N ASP A 324 -5.66 -57.68 -25.21
CA ASP A 324 -6.37 -56.59 -25.90
C ASP A 324 -6.65 -55.39 -24.97
N MET A 325 -7.04 -55.65 -23.71
CA MET A 325 -7.24 -54.59 -22.72
C MET A 325 -5.94 -53.89 -22.35
N GLU A 326 -4.83 -54.62 -22.19
CA GLU A 326 -3.53 -54.01 -21.93
C GLU A 326 -3.10 -53.09 -23.07
N GLU A 327 -3.29 -53.51 -24.33
CA GLU A 327 -2.95 -52.70 -25.50
C GLU A 327 -3.80 -51.42 -25.55
N GLN A 328 -5.12 -51.54 -25.32
CA GLN A 328 -6.02 -50.38 -25.25
C GLN A 328 -5.66 -49.44 -24.09
N ILE A 329 -5.39 -49.95 -22.89
CA ILE A 329 -4.98 -49.12 -21.75
C ILE A 329 -3.66 -48.43 -22.05
N ARG A 330 -2.69 -49.13 -22.64
CA ARG A 330 -1.38 -48.57 -22.99
C ARG A 330 -1.51 -47.47 -24.03
N GLU A 331 -2.40 -47.61 -25.00
CA GLU A 331 -2.73 -46.58 -26.00
C GLU A 331 -3.44 -45.38 -25.37
N LEU A 332 -4.42 -45.61 -24.49
CA LEU A 332 -5.16 -44.56 -23.78
C LEU A 332 -4.24 -43.75 -22.85
N VAL A 333 -3.38 -44.43 -22.09
CA VAL A 333 -2.35 -43.81 -21.25
C VAL A 333 -1.35 -43.04 -22.10
N ARG A 334 -0.90 -43.59 -23.23
CA ARG A 334 0.01 -42.90 -24.15
C ARG A 334 -0.66 -41.64 -24.72
N ASN A 335 -1.92 -41.70 -25.12
CA ASN A 335 -2.65 -40.57 -25.70
C ASN A 335 -3.00 -39.49 -24.66
N ALA A 336 -3.27 -39.87 -23.41
CA ALA A 336 -3.56 -38.93 -22.33
C ALA A 336 -2.30 -38.27 -21.75
N ILE A 337 -1.23 -39.04 -21.54
CA ILE A 337 -0.02 -38.54 -20.85
C ILE A 337 0.92 -37.82 -21.82
N LYS A 338 1.05 -38.28 -23.07
CA LYS A 338 1.95 -37.68 -24.07
C LYS A 338 1.74 -36.17 -24.26
N PRO A 339 0.51 -35.63 -24.43
CA PRO A 339 0.33 -34.19 -24.58
C PRO A 339 0.77 -33.41 -23.35
N HIS A 340 0.57 -33.92 -22.12
CA HIS A 340 1.05 -33.25 -20.91
C HIS A 340 2.59 -33.26 -20.80
N ILE A 341 3.24 -34.35 -21.22
CA ILE A 341 4.71 -34.40 -21.29
C ILE A 341 5.23 -33.43 -22.36
N GLU A 342 4.56 -33.34 -23.50
CA GLU A 342 4.91 -32.39 -24.57
C GLU A 342 4.69 -30.95 -24.13
N GLU A 343 3.57 -30.65 -23.46
CA GLU A 343 3.27 -29.33 -22.89
C GLU A 343 4.33 -28.92 -21.86
N THR A 344 4.62 -29.76 -20.87
CA THR A 344 5.66 -29.49 -19.86
C THR A 344 7.04 -29.33 -20.49
N ARG A 345 7.39 -30.14 -21.49
CA ARG A 345 8.64 -30.00 -22.24
C ARG A 345 8.69 -28.66 -23.00
N THR A 346 7.60 -28.26 -23.64
CA THR A 346 7.55 -26.97 -24.37
C THR A 346 7.58 -25.78 -23.42
N GLY A 347 6.87 -25.83 -22.29
CA GLY A 347 6.89 -24.79 -21.26
C GLY A 347 8.29 -24.62 -20.67
N LEU A 348 8.94 -25.73 -20.29
CA LEU A 348 10.30 -25.69 -19.77
C LEU A 348 11.30 -25.14 -20.81
N SER A 349 11.13 -25.49 -22.10
CA SER A 349 11.96 -24.94 -23.17
C SER A 349 11.75 -23.43 -23.38
N GLN A 350 10.52 -22.93 -23.22
CA GLN A 350 10.21 -21.51 -23.33
C GLN A 350 10.76 -20.72 -22.13
N ASP A 351 10.61 -21.25 -20.92
CA ASP A 351 11.15 -20.62 -19.71
C ASP A 351 12.67 -20.54 -19.76
N LEU A 352 13.33 -21.59 -20.24
CA LEU A 352 14.78 -21.61 -20.42
C LEU A 352 15.23 -20.58 -21.47
N GLN A 353 14.51 -20.48 -22.60
CA GLN A 353 14.76 -19.47 -23.61
C GLN A 353 14.54 -18.03 -23.09
N LYS A 354 13.50 -17.82 -22.27
CA LYS A 354 13.21 -16.54 -21.63
C LYS A 354 14.33 -16.15 -20.68
N HIS A 355 14.73 -17.04 -19.78
CA HIS A 355 15.86 -16.83 -18.88
C HIS A 355 17.16 -16.54 -19.62
N ASP A 356 17.45 -17.28 -20.69
CA ASP A 356 18.62 -17.01 -21.52
C ASP A 356 18.54 -15.60 -22.11
N SER A 357 17.38 -15.17 -22.62
CA SER A 357 17.21 -13.81 -23.17
C SER A 357 17.38 -12.70 -22.13
N GLU A 358 16.93 -12.92 -20.89
CA GLU A 358 17.12 -11.98 -19.77
C GLU A 358 18.59 -11.92 -19.32
N ILE A 359 19.25 -13.07 -19.26
CA ILE A 359 20.69 -13.16 -18.97
C ILE A 359 21.49 -12.46 -20.06
N TYR A 360 21.21 -12.72 -21.34
CA TYR A 360 21.86 -12.02 -22.44
C TYR A 360 21.56 -10.52 -22.42
N GLY A 361 20.32 -10.11 -22.19
CA GLY A 361 19.96 -8.69 -22.11
C GLY A 361 20.73 -7.95 -20.99
N SER A 362 20.76 -8.54 -19.80
CA SER A 362 21.43 -7.94 -18.63
C SER A 362 22.96 -7.95 -18.75
N LEU A 363 23.55 -9.06 -19.20
CA LEU A 363 25.00 -9.17 -19.40
C LEU A 363 25.46 -8.30 -20.57
N TRP A 364 24.74 -8.29 -21.68
CA TRP A 364 25.12 -7.52 -22.87
C TRP A 364 25.03 -6.01 -22.61
N SER A 365 24.03 -5.55 -21.85
CA SER A 365 23.95 -4.16 -21.41
C SER A 365 25.18 -3.74 -20.60
N LYS A 366 25.59 -4.56 -19.63
CA LYS A 366 26.80 -4.33 -18.83
C LYS A 366 28.08 -4.40 -19.66
N LEU A 367 28.22 -5.41 -20.52
CA LEU A 367 29.39 -5.58 -21.38
C LEU A 367 29.53 -4.42 -22.37
N SER A 368 28.41 -3.95 -22.93
CA SER A 368 28.34 -2.78 -23.81
C SER A 368 28.79 -1.51 -23.08
N MET A 369 28.35 -1.31 -21.82
CA MET A 369 28.80 -0.20 -21.00
C MET A 369 30.31 -0.26 -20.72
N THR A 370 30.82 -1.44 -20.35
CA THR A 370 32.28 -1.65 -20.15
C THR A 370 33.06 -1.36 -21.43
N ASN A 371 32.59 -1.82 -22.60
CA ASN A 371 33.23 -1.53 -23.88
C ASN A 371 33.22 -0.02 -24.21
N LYS A 372 32.13 0.70 -23.91
CA LYS A 372 32.08 2.16 -24.06
C LYS A 372 33.08 2.86 -23.14
N ILE A 373 33.21 2.41 -21.88
CA ILE A 373 34.20 2.94 -20.93
C ILE A 373 35.63 2.68 -21.44
N ILE A 374 35.94 1.45 -21.88
CA ILE A 374 37.24 1.11 -22.45
C ILE A 374 37.55 1.98 -23.68
N ALA A 375 36.58 2.19 -24.57
CA ALA A 375 36.73 3.05 -25.74
C ALA A 375 37.00 4.51 -25.32
N ALA A 376 36.27 5.04 -24.34
CA ALA A 376 36.47 6.40 -23.83
C ALA A 376 37.85 6.58 -23.18
N VAL A 377 38.30 5.60 -22.38
CA VAL A 377 39.64 5.60 -21.76
C VAL A 377 40.73 5.52 -22.83
N SER A 378 40.57 4.64 -23.84
CA SER A 378 41.50 4.53 -24.96
C SER A 378 41.58 5.82 -25.80
N GLN A 379 40.45 6.53 -25.96
CA GLN A 379 40.42 7.82 -26.65
C GLN A 379 41.07 8.94 -25.82
N ALA A 380 40.90 8.91 -24.49
CA ALA A 380 41.54 9.86 -23.59
C ALA A 380 43.07 9.66 -23.56
N THR A 381 43.55 8.42 -23.54
CA THR A 381 44.99 8.11 -23.50
C THR A 381 45.71 8.28 -24.84
N SER A 382 44.99 8.23 -25.96
CA SER A 382 45.56 8.50 -27.30
C SER A 382 45.64 9.98 -27.66
N ARG A 383 45.06 10.87 -26.84
CA ARG A 383 45.21 12.32 -27.01
C ARG A 383 46.56 12.76 -26.41
N PRO A 384 47.53 13.23 -27.21
CA PRO A 384 48.81 13.67 -26.68
C PRO A 384 48.62 14.90 -25.76
N PRO A 385 49.42 15.02 -24.68
CA PRO A 385 49.37 16.20 -23.81
C PRO A 385 49.77 17.42 -24.64
N MET A 386 48.89 18.42 -24.68
CA MET A 386 49.20 19.75 -25.24
C MET A 386 50.06 20.56 -24.27
#